data_AF-A0A2D6TPS1-F1
#
_entry.id   AF-A0A2D6TPS1-F1
#
_cell.length_a   1.000
_cell.length_b   1.000
_cell.length_c   1.000
_cell.angle_alpha   90.00
_cell.angle_beta   90.00
_cell.angle_gamma   90.00
#
_symmetry.space_group_name_H-M   'P 1'
#
loop_
_entity.id
_entity.type
_entity.pdbx_description
1 polymer ?
#
loop_
_entity_poly.entity_id
_entity_poly.type
_entity_poly.pdbx_seq_one_letter_code
_entity_poly.pdbx_strand_id
1 'polypeptide(L)'
;MIPLGETGVHVPTKKAYLQLMRIYELGDLRWGGGELPTRDSYWEINRSKTILFNTDSLRYGNIDFHESSILKPKEFYEAQKITVKKIFKANYWFDEILPLIKGVRNG
;
A
#
# COMPACT_ATOMS: atom_id res chain seq x y z
N MET A 1 -14.12 -13.13 1.78
CA MET A 1 -12.94 -12.25 1.73
C MET A 1 -11.98 -12.95 0.79
N ILE A 2 -11.54 -12.32 -0.32
CA ILE A 2 -10.56 -12.99 -1.20
C ILE A 2 -9.28 -13.14 -0.36
N PRO A 3 -8.79 -14.36 -0.12
CA PRO A 3 -7.49 -14.54 0.52
C PRO A 3 -6.46 -13.95 -0.45
N LEU A 4 -5.91 -12.78 -0.11
CA LEU A 4 -4.92 -12.08 -0.94
C LEU A 4 -3.55 -12.77 -0.94
N GLY A 5 -3.46 -13.94 -0.31
CA GLY A 5 -2.21 -14.64 0.04
C GLY A 5 -1.24 -14.88 -1.11
N GLU A 6 -1.69 -14.77 -2.37
CA GLU A 6 -0.83 -14.87 -3.55
C GLU A 6 -1.18 -13.85 -4.65
N THR A 7 -2.11 -12.93 -4.39
CA THR A 7 -2.55 -11.95 -5.40
C THR A 7 -1.69 -10.70 -5.34
N GLY A 8 -0.93 -10.45 -6.41
CA GLY A 8 -0.11 -9.24 -6.54
C GLY A 8 -0.95 -8.04 -6.97
N VAL A 9 -0.65 -6.86 -6.43
CA VAL A 9 -1.25 -5.59 -6.89
C VAL A 9 -0.21 -4.81 -7.68
N HIS A 10 -0.42 -4.66 -8.98
CA HIS A 10 0.46 -3.87 -9.84
C HIS A 10 0.21 -2.38 -9.63
N VAL A 11 1.26 -1.63 -9.27
CA VAL A 11 1.20 -0.20 -8.96
C VAL A 11 2.12 0.58 -9.90
N PRO A 12 1.69 0.82 -11.15
CA PRO A 12 2.55 1.41 -12.18
C PRO A 12 2.94 2.86 -11.94
N THR A 13 2.30 3.53 -10.97
CA THR A 13 2.58 4.94 -10.63
C THR A 13 2.96 5.06 -9.15
N LYS A 14 3.88 5.97 -8.85
CA LYS A 14 4.26 6.30 -7.48
C LYS A 14 3.07 6.75 -6.62
N LYS A 15 2.11 7.48 -7.22
CA LYS A 15 0.87 7.88 -6.55
C LYS A 15 0.03 6.68 -6.11
N ALA A 16 -0.17 5.70 -7.01
CA ALA A 16 -0.91 4.49 -6.68
C ALA A 16 -0.20 3.67 -5.59
N TYR A 17 1.13 3.56 -5.66
CA TYR A 17 1.94 2.91 -4.63
C TYR A 17 1.75 3.57 -3.26
N LEU A 18 1.96 4.88 -3.15
CA LEU A 18 1.85 5.61 -1.88
C LEU A 18 0.45 5.52 -1.28
N GLN A 19 -0.58 5.62 -2.12
CA GLN A 19 -1.96 5.45 -1.67
C GLN A 19 -2.18 4.06 -1.08
N LEU A 20 -1.65 3.01 -1.72
CA LEU A 20 -1.78 1.65 -1.23
C LEU A 20 -1.00 1.42 0.08
N MET A 21 0.18 2.03 0.24
CA MET A 21 0.95 1.97 1.49
C MET A 21 0.16 2.56 2.66
N ARG A 22 -0.48 3.73 2.47
CA ARG A 22 -1.32 4.35 3.50
C ARG A 22 -2.49 3.47 3.91
N ILE A 23 -3.14 2.82 2.94
CA ILE A 23 -4.25 1.89 3.18
C ILE A 23 -3.77 0.67 3.97
N TYR A 24 -2.64 0.09 3.58
CA TYR A 24 -2.06 -1.05 4.29
C TYR A 24 -1.65 -0.69 5.72
N GLU A 25 -1.03 0.48 5.93
CA GLU A 25 -0.63 0.93 7.25
C GLU A 25 -1.82 1.13 8.19
N LEU A 26 -2.92 1.73 7.69
CA LEU A 26 -4.16 1.85 8.45
C LEU A 26 -4.86 0.51 8.70
N GLY A 27 -4.52 -0.51 7.90
CA GLY A 27 -4.93 -1.89 8.12
C GLY A 27 -3.98 -2.69 9.03
N ASP A 28 -3.02 -2.02 9.70
CA ASP A 28 -1.98 -2.61 10.55
C ASP A 28 -1.11 -3.65 9.84
N LEU A 29 -1.02 -3.58 8.51
CA LEU A 29 -0.08 -4.38 7.74
C LEU A 29 1.31 -3.76 7.80
N ARG A 30 2.32 -4.63 7.80
CA ARG A 30 3.73 -4.25 7.96
C ARG A 30 4.58 -4.94 6.92
N TRP A 31 5.73 -4.35 6.62
CA TRP A 31 6.80 -5.05 5.91
C TRP A 31 7.24 -6.28 6.70
N GLY A 32 7.88 -7.25 6.04
CA GLY A 32 8.41 -8.44 6.70
C GLY A 32 9.37 -8.14 7.88
N GLY A 33 9.99 -6.95 7.91
CA GLY A 33 10.82 -6.48 9.02
C GLY A 33 10.07 -5.80 10.17
N GLY A 34 8.73 -5.76 10.14
CA GLY A 34 7.89 -5.10 11.17
C GLY A 34 7.64 -3.62 10.92
N GLU A 35 8.29 -3.04 9.91
CA GLU A 35 8.22 -1.62 9.63
C GLU A 35 6.92 -1.19 8.95
N LEU A 36 6.54 0.05 9.23
CA LEU A 36 5.34 0.65 8.69
C LEU A 36 5.44 0.83 7.17
N PRO A 37 4.38 0.56 6.40
CA PRO A 37 4.38 0.65 4.96
C PRO A 37 4.77 2.03 4.42
N THR A 38 4.42 3.12 5.11
CA THR A 38 4.75 4.48 4.66
C THR A 38 6.12 4.98 5.10
N ARG A 39 6.85 4.21 5.92
CA ARG A 39 8.21 4.56 6.37
C ARG A 39 9.22 4.46 5.24
N ASP A 40 9.16 3.37 4.48
CA ASP A 40 10.09 3.06 3.39
C ASP A 40 9.36 2.92 2.05
N SER A 41 9.94 3.45 0.99
CA SER A 41 9.38 3.41 -0.36
C SER A 41 10.24 2.54 -1.27
N TYR A 42 9.84 1.28 -1.43
CA TYR A 42 10.48 0.34 -2.37
C TYR A 42 10.08 0.53 -3.84
N TRP A 43 9.20 1.49 -4.13
CA TRP A 43 8.79 1.79 -5.51
C TRP A 43 9.97 2.19 -6.41
N GLU A 44 11.00 2.85 -5.86
CA GLU A 44 12.14 3.31 -6.67
C GLU A 44 12.98 2.16 -7.24
N ILE A 45 12.85 0.94 -6.70
CA ILE A 45 13.58 -0.24 -7.15
C ILE A 45 13.01 -0.75 -8.49
N ASN A 46 11.69 -0.95 -8.55
CA ASN A 46 11.03 -1.54 -9.73
C ASN A 46 10.24 -0.51 -10.57
N ARG A 47 10.03 0.71 -10.04
CA ARG A 47 9.29 1.80 -10.69
C ARG A 47 7.92 1.35 -11.18
N SER A 48 7.59 1.57 -12.45
CA SER A 48 6.32 1.17 -13.07
C SER A 48 6.09 -0.34 -13.12
N LYS A 49 7.11 -1.14 -12.83
CA LYS A 49 7.02 -2.60 -12.76
C LYS A 49 6.73 -3.11 -11.35
N THR A 50 6.54 -2.23 -10.38
CA THR A 50 6.33 -2.60 -8.97
C THR A 50 5.00 -3.37 -8.79
N ILE A 51 5.09 -4.53 -8.15
CA ILE A 51 3.96 -5.28 -7.61
C ILE A 51 4.07 -5.32 -6.09
N LEU A 52 2.92 -5.31 -5.41
CA LEU A 52 2.82 -5.49 -3.97
C LEU A 52 2.01 -6.73 -3.63
N PHE A 53 2.54 -7.53 -2.71
CA PHE A 53 1.89 -8.74 -2.23
C PHE A 53 1.51 -8.58 -0.77
N ASN A 54 0.37 -9.14 -0.41
CA ASN A 54 -0.12 -9.18 0.96
C ASN A 54 -0.37 -10.63 1.35
N THR A 55 0.71 -11.32 1.73
CA THR A 55 0.67 -12.71 2.20
C THR A 55 0.50 -12.71 3.72
N ASP A 56 1.55 -13.07 4.47
CA ASP A 56 1.64 -12.91 5.93
C ASP A 56 2.25 -11.55 6.32
N SER A 57 2.96 -10.93 5.38
CA SER A 57 3.55 -9.61 5.48
C SER A 57 3.56 -8.95 4.11
N LEU A 58 3.73 -7.63 4.07
CA LEU A 58 3.93 -6.95 2.81
C LEU A 58 5.25 -7.37 2.17
N ARG A 59 5.19 -7.62 0.86
CA ARG A 59 6.34 -7.84 -0.01
C ARG A 59 6.17 -7.01 -1.28
N TYR A 60 7.29 -6.73 -1.95
CA TYR A 60 7.30 -6.07 -3.24
C TYR A 60 8.09 -6.89 -4.24
N GLY A 61 7.75 -6.76 -5.51
CA GLY A 61 8.39 -7.48 -6.60
C GLY A 61 8.30 -6.72 -7.91
N ASN A 62 8.80 -7.35 -8.96
CA ASN A 62 8.76 -6.85 -10.32
C ASN A 62 7.77 -7.70 -11.13
N ILE A 63 6.88 -7.05 -11.87
CA ILE A 63 5.86 -7.71 -12.68
C ILE A 63 6.41 -8.68 -13.72
N ASP A 64 7.60 -8.43 -14.23
CA ASP A 64 8.21 -9.28 -15.26
C ASP A 64 8.64 -10.65 -14.72
N PHE A 65 8.75 -10.82 -13.40
CA PHE A 65 9.23 -12.05 -12.75
C PHE A 65 8.15 -12.80 -11.96
N HIS A 66 6.87 -12.46 -12.15
CA HIS A 66 5.78 -13.06 -11.40
C HIS A 66 4.67 -13.61 -12.30
N GLU A 67 4.37 -14.90 -12.13
CA GLU A 67 3.29 -15.63 -12.83
C GLU A 67 1.95 -15.60 -12.07
N SER A 68 1.94 -15.08 -10.85
CA SER A 68 0.76 -15.01 -9.98
C SER A 68 -0.36 -14.15 -10.57
N SER A 69 -1.59 -14.34 -10.07
CA SER A 69 -2.72 -13.48 -10.43
C SER A 69 -2.44 -12.03 -10.00
N ILE A 70 -2.44 -11.10 -10.96
CA ILE A 70 -2.13 -9.69 -10.73
C ILE A 70 -3.40 -8.85 -10.89
N LEU A 71 -3.74 -8.11 -9.84
CA LEU A 71 -4.78 -7.09 -9.85
C LEU A 71 -4.18 -5.70 -10.10
N LYS A 72 -4.97 -4.87 -10.76
CA LYS A 72 -4.81 -3.42 -10.74
C LYS A 72 -5.31 -2.86 -9.39
N PRO A 73 -4.90 -1.65 -8.98
CA PRO A 73 -5.28 -1.09 -7.70
C PRO A 73 -6.79 -0.96 -7.53
N LYS A 74 -7.52 -0.64 -8.61
CA LYS A 74 -8.99 -0.55 -8.59
C LYS A 74 -9.65 -1.90 -8.29
N GLU A 75 -9.19 -2.97 -8.94
CA GLU A 75 -9.72 -4.32 -8.74
C GLU A 75 -9.44 -4.80 -7.31
N PHE A 76 -8.26 -4.48 -6.79
CA PHE A 76 -7.93 -4.69 -5.38
C PHE A 76 -8.89 -3.93 -4.45
N TYR A 77 -9.16 -2.65 -4.71
CA TYR A 77 -10.08 -1.86 -3.88
C TYR A 77 -11.50 -2.44 -3.89
N GLU A 78 -11.98 -2.87 -5.06
CA GLU A 78 -13.29 -3.51 -5.20
C GLU A 78 -13.35 -4.83 -4.41
N ALA A 79 -12.34 -5.69 -4.57
CA ALA A 79 -12.22 -6.95 -3.85
C ALA A 79 -12.21 -6.77 -2.32
N GLN A 80 -11.54 -5.72 -1.84
CA GLN A 80 -11.40 -5.40 -0.41
C GLN A 80 -12.51 -4.47 0.11
N LYS A 81 -13.50 -4.11 -0.71
CA LYS A 81 -14.57 -3.17 -0.36
C LYS A 81 -14.02 -1.84 0.19
N ILE A 82 -12.93 -1.38 -0.42
CA ILE A 82 -12.30 -0.08 -0.17
C ILE A 82 -13.02 0.95 -1.04
N THR A 83 -13.79 1.82 -0.39
CA THR A 83 -14.54 2.87 -1.09
C THR A 83 -13.69 4.11 -1.29
N VAL A 84 -14.09 4.98 -2.24
CA VAL A 84 -13.47 6.31 -2.44
C VAL A 84 -13.43 7.11 -1.14
N LYS A 85 -14.48 7.02 -0.30
CA LYS A 85 -14.52 7.67 1.01
C LYS A 85 -13.44 7.15 1.96
N LYS A 86 -13.14 5.85 1.96
CA LYS A 86 -12.05 5.27 2.76
C LYS A 86 -10.69 5.74 2.27
N ILE A 87 -10.49 5.79 0.94
CA ILE A 87 -9.25 6.31 0.33
C ILE A 87 -9.03 7.78 0.71
N PHE A 88 -10.07 8.61 0.61
CA PHE A 88 -9.99 10.02 1.01
C PHE A 88 -9.62 10.17 2.49
N LYS A 89 -10.29 9.43 3.37
CA LYS A 89 -9.97 9.44 4.81
C LYS A 89 -8.53 9.01 5.09
N ALA A 90 -8.05 7.98 4.39
CA ALA A 90 -6.67 7.53 4.53
C ALA A 90 -5.70 8.66 4.14
N ASN A 91 -5.88 9.27 2.97
CA ASN A 91 -5.01 10.37 2.54
C ASN A 91 -5.08 11.57 3.49
N TYR A 92 -6.28 12.00 3.88
CA TYR A 92 -6.47 13.11 4.83
C TYR A 92 -5.77 12.87 6.17
N TRP A 93 -5.81 11.64 6.70
CA TRP A 93 -5.08 11.30 7.92
C TRP A 93 -3.57 11.54 7.78
N PHE A 94 -2.96 11.08 6.69
CA PHE A 94 -1.53 11.23 6.48
C PHE A 94 -1.11 12.65 6.10
N ASP A 95 -1.93 13.36 5.33
CA ASP A 95 -1.60 14.67 4.78
C ASP A 95 -1.86 15.81 5.78
N GLU A 96 -2.94 15.72 6.56
CA GLU A 96 -3.40 16.83 7.40
C GLU A 96 -3.28 16.52 8.89
N ILE A 97 -3.65 15.31 9.33
CA ILE A 97 -3.74 15.00 10.76
C ILE A 97 -2.39 14.56 11.35
N LEU A 98 -1.70 13.64 10.68
CA LEU A 98 -0.44 13.09 11.16
C LEU A 98 0.66 14.16 11.35
N PRO A 99 0.84 15.15 10.45
CA PRO A 99 1.80 16.23 10.64
C PRO A 99 1.49 17.09 11.87
N LEU A 100 0.21 17.40 12.13
CA LEU A 100 -0.20 18.16 13.31
C LEU A 100 0.14 17.41 14.60
N ILE A 101 -0.15 16.10 14.66
CA ILE A 101 0.18 15.27 15.83
C ILE A 101 1.69 15.22 16.07
N LYS A 102 2.49 15.09 15.01
CA LYS A 102 3.96 15.08 15.12
C LYS A 102 4.52 16.44 15.51
N GLY A 103 3.94 17.53 14.99
CA GLY A 103 4.32 18.90 15.32
C GLY A 103 4.06 19.25 16.78
N VAL A 104 2.92 18.79 17.34
CA VAL A 104 2.57 18.97 18.75
C VAL A 104 3.49 18.22 19.71
N ARG A 105 4.14 17.13 19.27
CA ARG A 105 5.09 16.37 20.10
C ARG A 105 6.50 16.95 20.13
N ASN A 106 6.81 17.90 19.26
CA ASN A 106 8.15 18.49 19.09
C ASN A 106 8.23 19.96 19.53
N GLY A 107 7.18 20.50 20.17
CA GLY A 107 7.12 21.84 20.76
C GLY A 107 6.71 21.77 22.22
#